data_AF-A0A964ZD43-F1
#
_entry.id   AF-A0A964ZD43-F1
#
_cell.length_a   1.000
_cell.length_b   1.000
_cell.length_c   1.000
_cell.angle_alpha   90.00
_cell.angle_beta   90.00
_cell.angle_gamma   90.00
#
_symmetry.space_group_name_H-M   'P 1'
#
loop_
_entity.id
_entity.type
_entity.pdbx_description
1 polymer ?
#
loop_
_entity_poly.entity_id
_entity_poly.type
_entity_poly.pdbx_seq_one_letter_code
_entity_poly.pdbx_strand_id
1 'polypeptide(L)'
;MIALLLAFAVAPPSAVSLAASRGLDRLQTGAIQYTQNRQCFACHHQALSLSVARLGAAQGFAIRPGFVADQIAFTRATFETKLDRVRKGEGVPGGNTMTAYALFALSQAGHPGDEVTAALVEYLLVKQAADGSWPAVMPRPPSEGSRFTNAALALAGLSRYGDQTKVSAARAKGMAWLRKAKPVDHEDRVFRLMALSDLGDDTTEARNDLARRQNDDGSWSQLDHQPGDAYATATALVALRQAGKKGAQLQAGIDYLLRTQLSSGAWLVTTRSRPVQTFFDNGDPGGKSQFISFLATGWAVRALLESMP
;
A
#
# COMPACT_ATOMS: atom_id res chain seq x y z
N MET A 1 17.48 42.98 -34.28
CA MET A 1 17.65 41.91 -33.28
C MET A 1 16.45 40.98 -33.37
N ILE A 2 16.61 39.81 -33.98
CA ILE A 2 15.56 38.78 -34.04
C ILE A 2 15.70 37.95 -32.75
N ALA A 3 14.72 38.04 -31.86
CA ALA A 3 14.65 37.19 -30.69
C ALA A 3 14.21 35.79 -31.14
N LEU A 4 15.14 34.84 -31.17
CA LEU A 4 14.83 33.42 -31.32
C LEU A 4 14.07 32.95 -30.07
N LEU A 5 12.75 32.81 -30.18
CA LEU A 5 11.95 32.04 -29.24
C LEU A 5 12.31 30.57 -29.42
N LEU A 6 13.23 30.06 -28.61
CA LEU A 6 13.46 28.63 -28.44
C LEU A 6 12.22 28.04 -27.75
N ALA A 7 11.26 27.60 -28.54
CA ALA A 7 10.23 26.70 -28.07
C ALA A 7 10.91 25.37 -27.70
N PHE A 8 11.14 25.15 -26.41
CA PHE A 8 11.52 23.83 -25.91
C PHE A 8 10.36 22.88 -26.21
N ALA A 9 10.53 22.02 -27.21
CA ALA A 9 9.59 20.95 -27.48
C ALA A 9 9.56 20.03 -26.24
N VAL A 10 8.45 20.04 -25.52
CA VAL A 10 8.21 19.10 -24.42
C VAL A 10 8.15 17.71 -25.06
N ALA A 11 9.08 16.83 -24.68
CA ALA A 11 9.07 15.46 -25.16
C ALA A 11 7.71 14.80 -24.81
N PRO A 12 7.17 13.95 -25.70
CA PRO A 12 5.91 13.27 -25.42
C PRO A 12 6.03 12.43 -24.14
N PRO A 13 4.94 12.29 -23.35
CA PRO A 13 4.97 11.49 -22.14
C PRO A 13 5.39 10.04 -22.43
N SER A 14 6.24 9.48 -21.57
CA SER A 14 6.64 8.07 -21.69
C SER A 14 5.46 7.12 -21.46
N ALA A 15 5.59 5.86 -21.91
CA ALA A 15 4.58 4.83 -21.64
C ALA A 15 4.30 4.66 -20.13
N VAL A 16 5.34 4.77 -19.30
CA VAL A 16 5.25 4.75 -17.82
C VAL A 16 4.42 5.94 -17.32
N SER A 17 4.70 7.15 -17.82
CA SER A 17 3.96 8.36 -17.43
C SER A 17 2.48 8.28 -17.82
N LEU A 18 2.17 7.82 -19.04
CA LEU A 18 0.80 7.63 -19.49
C LEU A 18 0.05 6.57 -18.67
N ALA A 19 0.70 5.44 -18.36
CA ALA A 19 0.11 4.38 -17.55
C ALA A 19 -0.15 4.85 -16.10
N ALA A 20 0.80 5.56 -15.49
CA ALA A 20 0.64 6.14 -14.17
C ALA A 20 -0.50 7.17 -14.13
N SER A 21 -0.59 8.05 -15.13
CA SER A 21 -1.67 9.05 -15.24
C SER A 21 -3.06 8.42 -15.27
N ARG A 22 -3.28 7.40 -16.12
CA ARG A 22 -4.57 6.68 -16.18
C ARG A 22 -4.92 6.00 -14.86
N GLY A 23 -3.94 5.36 -14.22
CA GLY A 23 -4.15 4.71 -12.94
C GLY A 23 -4.44 5.72 -11.81
N LEU A 24 -3.77 6.88 -11.81
CA LEU A 24 -4.01 7.96 -10.85
C LEU A 24 -5.43 8.52 -10.96
N ASP A 25 -5.91 8.82 -12.16
CA ASP A 25 -7.28 9.32 -12.34
C ASP A 25 -8.32 8.31 -11.85
N ARG A 26 -8.07 7.03 -12.14
CA ARG A 26 -8.92 5.93 -11.70
C ARG A 26 -8.96 5.78 -10.18
N LEU A 27 -7.81 5.80 -9.52
CA LEU A 27 -7.72 5.69 -8.06
C LEU A 27 -8.41 6.87 -7.37
N GLN A 28 -8.25 8.08 -7.90
CA GLN A 28 -8.94 9.26 -7.38
C GLN A 28 -10.47 9.12 -7.51
N THR A 29 -10.95 8.67 -8.67
CA THR A 29 -12.38 8.44 -8.90
C THR A 29 -12.96 7.40 -7.95
N GLY A 30 -12.34 6.22 -7.85
CA GLY A 30 -12.87 5.14 -7.00
C GLY A 30 -12.77 5.45 -5.51
N ALA A 31 -11.76 6.19 -5.05
CA ALA A 31 -11.68 6.63 -3.66
C ALA A 31 -12.75 7.68 -3.31
N ILE A 32 -13.12 8.57 -4.25
CA ILE A 32 -14.25 9.50 -4.09
C ILE A 32 -15.58 8.72 -4.05
N GLN A 33 -15.78 7.77 -4.97
CA GLN A 33 -17.01 6.96 -4.98
C GLN A 33 -17.15 6.10 -3.72
N TYR A 34 -16.03 5.60 -3.16
CA TYR A 34 -16.06 4.87 -1.90
C TYR A 34 -16.64 5.72 -0.76
N THR A 35 -16.18 6.97 -0.59
CA THR A 35 -16.66 7.83 0.52
C THR A 35 -18.12 8.24 0.37
N GLN A 36 -18.67 8.21 -0.84
CA GLN A 36 -20.10 8.44 -1.10
C GLN A 36 -20.98 7.22 -0.72
N ASN A 37 -20.41 6.02 -0.68
CA ASN A 37 -21.14 4.76 -0.48
C ASN A 37 -20.83 4.07 0.86
N ARG A 38 -19.88 4.61 1.64
CA ARG A 38 -19.38 4.00 2.88
C ARG A 38 -19.11 5.07 3.93
N GLN A 39 -19.22 4.66 5.19
CA GLN A 39 -19.05 5.55 6.35
C GLN A 39 -17.76 5.27 7.14
N CYS A 40 -16.92 4.34 6.68
CA CYS A 40 -15.68 3.97 7.38
C CYS A 40 -14.53 3.70 6.41
N PHE A 41 -13.31 3.97 6.88
CA PHE A 41 -12.05 3.71 6.20
C PHE A 41 -11.94 2.28 5.62
N ALA A 42 -11.36 2.17 4.43
CA ALA A 42 -10.93 0.92 3.82
C ALA A 42 -9.42 0.89 3.55
N CYS A 43 -8.81 -0.24 3.91
CA CYS A 43 -7.40 -0.52 3.63
C CYS A 43 -7.07 -0.47 2.13
N HIS A 44 -8.03 -0.78 1.26
CA HIS A 44 -7.82 -0.91 -0.18
C HIS A 44 -8.17 0.36 -0.97
N HIS A 45 -9.11 1.20 -0.51
CA HIS A 45 -9.49 2.44 -1.21
C HIS A 45 -8.70 3.67 -0.78
N GLN A 46 -8.44 3.85 0.52
CA GLN A 46 -7.81 5.08 1.02
C GLN A 46 -6.29 5.00 1.00
N ALA A 47 -5.72 3.89 1.50
CA ALA A 47 -4.30 3.80 1.80
C ALA A 47 -3.39 4.07 0.59
N LEU A 48 -3.58 3.31 -0.50
CA LEU A 48 -2.76 3.50 -1.69
C LEU A 48 -3.16 4.74 -2.49
N SER A 49 -4.43 5.13 -2.52
CA SER A 49 -4.87 6.33 -3.25
C SER A 49 -4.24 7.60 -2.68
N LEU A 50 -4.14 7.72 -1.35
CA LEU A 50 -3.42 8.81 -0.70
C LEU A 50 -1.92 8.77 -1.01
N SER A 51 -1.31 7.58 -0.92
CA SER A 51 0.11 7.40 -1.22
C SER A 51 0.47 7.80 -2.64
N VAL A 52 -0.26 7.31 -3.65
CA VAL A 52 0.04 7.60 -5.05
C VAL A 52 -0.34 9.01 -5.44
N ALA A 53 -1.36 9.62 -4.82
CA ALA A 53 -1.69 11.02 -5.06
C ALA A 53 -0.54 11.95 -4.66
N ARG A 54 0.06 11.74 -3.48
CA ARG A 54 1.22 12.53 -3.03
C ARG A 54 2.45 12.30 -3.91
N LEU A 55 2.77 11.04 -4.25
CA LEU A 55 3.89 10.73 -5.14
C LEU A 55 3.69 11.32 -6.54
N GLY A 56 2.49 11.19 -7.09
CA GLY A 56 2.12 11.77 -8.38
C GLY A 56 2.23 13.29 -8.39
N ALA A 57 1.71 13.97 -7.36
CA ALA A 57 1.85 15.43 -7.22
C ALA A 57 3.32 15.88 -7.20
N ALA A 58 4.19 15.15 -6.48
CA ALA A 58 5.62 15.44 -6.43
C ALA A 58 6.32 15.29 -7.80
N GLN A 59 5.72 14.52 -8.72
CA GLN A 59 6.20 14.31 -10.09
C GLN A 59 5.41 15.13 -11.12
N GLY A 60 4.58 16.09 -10.69
CA GLY A 60 3.84 16.99 -11.57
C GLY A 60 2.54 16.42 -12.15
N PHE A 61 2.07 15.25 -11.69
CA PHE A 61 0.75 14.75 -12.08
C PHE A 61 -0.36 15.54 -11.41
N ALA A 62 -1.47 15.73 -12.15
CA ALA A 62 -2.65 16.41 -11.64
C ALA A 62 -3.36 15.56 -10.57
N ILE A 63 -3.56 16.17 -9.40
CA ILE A 63 -4.41 15.63 -8.34
C ILE A 63 -5.66 16.51 -8.23
N ARG A 64 -6.82 15.88 -8.11
CA ARG A 64 -8.12 16.54 -8.00
C ARG A 64 -8.10 17.48 -6.78
N PRO A 65 -8.58 18.74 -6.92
CA PRO A 65 -8.64 19.66 -5.81
C PRO A 65 -9.39 19.07 -4.61
N GLY A 66 -8.87 19.28 -3.40
CA GLY A 66 -9.46 18.77 -2.16
C GLY A 66 -9.25 17.27 -1.89
N PHE A 67 -8.89 16.46 -2.90
CA PHE A 67 -8.84 15.00 -2.80
C PHE A 67 -8.10 14.48 -1.57
N VAL A 68 -6.86 14.94 -1.36
CA VAL A 68 -6.03 14.47 -0.23
C VAL A 68 -6.65 14.87 1.11
N ALA A 69 -7.15 16.10 1.22
CA ALA A 69 -7.77 16.60 2.45
C ALA A 69 -9.04 15.82 2.81
N ASP A 70 -9.91 15.57 1.83
CA ASP A 70 -11.17 14.84 2.02
C ASP A 70 -10.92 13.38 2.46
N GLN A 71 -9.93 12.71 1.85
CA GLN A 71 -9.58 11.34 2.22
C GLN A 71 -8.91 11.26 3.61
N ILE A 72 -8.12 12.26 4.02
CA ILE A 72 -7.62 12.36 5.39
C ILE A 72 -8.79 12.56 6.37
N ALA A 73 -9.70 13.50 6.10
CA ALA A 73 -10.85 13.78 6.95
C ALA A 73 -11.73 12.54 7.13
N PHE A 74 -12.05 11.83 6.03
CA PHE A 74 -12.81 10.59 6.06
C PHE A 74 -12.12 9.48 6.88
N THR A 75 -10.81 9.36 6.74
CA THR A 75 -10.01 8.39 7.51
C THR A 75 -10.06 8.71 9.00
N ARG A 76 -9.91 9.99 9.39
CA ARG A 76 -9.96 10.43 10.79
C ARG A 76 -11.35 10.24 11.40
N ALA A 77 -12.39 10.66 10.70
CA ALA A 77 -13.80 10.54 11.14
C ALA A 77 -14.22 9.10 11.47
N THR A 78 -13.54 8.10 10.91
CA THR A 78 -13.75 6.68 11.25
C THR A 78 -13.47 6.37 12.73
N PHE A 79 -12.65 7.18 13.42
CA PHE A 79 -12.14 6.90 14.77
C PHE A 79 -12.46 8.00 15.81
N GLU A 80 -12.57 9.26 15.38
CA GLU A 80 -12.71 10.44 16.27
C GLU A 80 -13.81 10.31 17.33
N THR A 81 -14.95 9.70 17.01
CA THR A 81 -16.09 9.58 17.93
C THR A 81 -15.94 8.47 18.99
N LYS A 82 -14.85 7.70 18.95
CA LYS A 82 -14.65 6.52 19.80
C LYS A 82 -13.22 6.35 20.31
N LEU A 83 -12.46 7.45 20.40
CA LEU A 83 -11.04 7.43 20.80
C LEU A 83 -10.81 6.67 22.11
N ASP A 84 -11.64 6.86 23.13
CA ASP A 84 -11.46 6.16 24.42
C ASP A 84 -11.57 4.64 24.31
N ARG A 85 -12.42 4.13 23.40
CA ARG A 85 -12.50 2.69 23.10
C ARG A 85 -11.30 2.25 22.29
N VAL A 86 -10.89 3.04 21.30
CA VAL A 86 -9.72 2.74 20.45
C VAL A 86 -8.45 2.64 21.31
N ARG A 87 -8.23 3.56 22.26
CA ARG A 87 -7.10 3.51 23.19
C ARG A 87 -7.05 2.23 24.04
N LYS A 88 -8.21 1.65 24.34
CA LYS A 88 -8.35 0.37 25.07
C LYS A 88 -8.23 -0.86 24.15
N GLY A 89 -7.93 -0.67 22.87
CA GLY A 89 -7.88 -1.75 21.90
C GLY A 89 -9.29 -2.22 21.44
N GLU A 90 -10.31 -1.39 21.54
CA GLU A 90 -11.68 -1.73 21.17
C GLU A 90 -12.23 -0.87 20.03
N GLY A 91 -13.43 -1.19 19.53
CA GLY A 91 -14.16 -0.30 18.63
C GLY A 91 -13.62 -0.19 17.20
N VAL A 92 -12.63 -1.02 16.83
CA VAL A 92 -12.07 -1.13 15.47
C VAL A 92 -12.43 -2.48 14.87
N PRO A 93 -13.48 -2.58 14.03
CA PRO A 93 -13.94 -3.86 13.48
C PRO A 93 -12.87 -4.63 12.69
N GLY A 94 -12.04 -3.92 11.90
CA GLY A 94 -10.93 -4.53 11.15
C GLY A 94 -9.67 -4.79 11.99
N GLY A 95 -9.75 -4.56 13.30
CA GLY A 95 -8.67 -4.78 14.26
C GLY A 95 -7.33 -4.16 13.85
N ASN A 96 -6.25 -4.91 14.11
CA ASN A 96 -4.88 -4.54 13.77
C ASN A 96 -4.70 -4.12 12.31
N THR A 97 -5.32 -4.82 11.37
CA THR A 97 -5.18 -4.55 9.94
C THR A 97 -5.73 -3.17 9.60
N MET A 98 -6.96 -2.85 10.03
CA MET A 98 -7.53 -1.52 9.80
C MET A 98 -6.73 -0.41 10.49
N THR A 99 -6.31 -0.63 11.74
CA THR A 99 -5.51 0.34 12.49
C THR A 99 -4.18 0.64 11.79
N ALA A 100 -3.45 -0.40 11.38
CA ALA A 100 -2.14 -0.25 10.74
C ALA A 100 -2.25 0.41 9.36
N TYR A 101 -3.25 0.04 8.54
CA TYR A 101 -3.49 0.69 7.26
C TYR A 101 -3.95 2.15 7.40
N ALA A 102 -4.72 2.50 8.44
CA ALA A 102 -5.11 3.88 8.68
C ALA A 102 -3.90 4.76 9.02
N LEU A 103 -3.01 4.29 9.91
CA LEU A 103 -1.75 4.97 10.20
C LEU A 103 -0.86 5.09 8.96
N PHE A 104 -0.76 4.03 8.16
CA PHE A 104 -0.03 4.06 6.90
C PHE A 104 -0.62 5.10 5.94
N ALA A 105 -1.94 5.11 5.74
CA ALA A 105 -2.63 6.06 4.86
C ALA A 105 -2.36 7.53 5.25
N LEU A 106 -2.48 7.83 6.55
CA LEU A 106 -2.20 9.17 7.09
C LEU A 106 -0.72 9.55 6.94
N SER A 107 0.20 8.61 7.20
CA SER A 107 1.64 8.82 7.01
C SER A 107 1.97 9.12 5.55
N GLN A 108 1.43 8.32 4.63
CA GLN A 108 1.65 8.49 3.20
C GLN A 108 1.02 9.78 2.65
N ALA A 109 0.02 10.35 3.33
CA ALA A 109 -0.53 11.66 2.99
C ALA A 109 0.27 12.83 3.60
N GLY A 110 1.27 12.56 4.45
CA GLY A 110 2.01 13.58 5.17
C GLY A 110 1.27 14.19 6.37
N HIS A 111 0.22 13.52 6.86
CA HIS A 111 -0.57 14.01 8.00
C HIS A 111 0.30 14.06 9.27
N PRO A 112 0.33 15.20 10.00
CA PRO A 112 1.04 15.30 11.28
C PRO A 112 0.41 14.39 12.34
N GLY A 113 1.14 14.17 13.44
CA GLY A 113 0.56 13.47 14.59
C GLY A 113 -0.55 14.29 15.24
N ASP A 114 -1.60 13.61 15.69
CA ASP A 114 -2.79 14.14 16.33
C ASP A 114 -3.41 13.11 17.30
N GLU A 115 -4.55 13.43 17.90
CA GLU A 115 -5.22 12.54 18.85
C GLU A 115 -5.69 11.21 18.24
N VAL A 116 -6.02 11.19 16.94
CA VAL A 116 -6.47 9.99 16.23
C VAL A 116 -5.28 9.05 16.03
N THR A 117 -4.19 9.56 15.46
CA THR A 117 -2.96 8.80 15.25
C THR A 117 -2.36 8.31 16.57
N ALA A 118 -2.41 9.13 17.63
CA ALA A 118 -2.02 8.70 18.98
C ALA A 118 -2.88 7.54 19.50
N ALA A 119 -4.21 7.64 19.39
CA ALA A 119 -5.11 6.56 19.82
C ALA A 119 -4.90 5.27 19.01
N LEU A 120 -4.62 5.37 17.71
CA LEU A 120 -4.31 4.21 16.86
C LEU A 120 -2.95 3.58 17.21
N VAL A 121 -1.96 4.38 17.60
CA VAL A 121 -0.69 3.87 18.16
C VAL A 121 -0.95 3.11 19.45
N GLU A 122 -1.73 3.67 20.38
CA GLU A 122 -2.10 3.01 21.64
C GLU A 122 -2.88 1.71 21.40
N TYR A 123 -3.80 1.69 20.44
CA TYR A 123 -4.49 0.47 19.99
C TYR A 123 -3.48 -0.64 19.62
N LEU A 124 -2.47 -0.31 18.81
CA LEU A 124 -1.46 -1.29 18.37
C LEU A 124 -0.59 -1.77 19.53
N LEU A 125 -0.27 -0.90 20.51
CA LEU A 125 0.44 -1.32 21.72
C LEU A 125 -0.37 -2.34 22.54
N VAL A 126 -1.67 -2.09 22.71
CA VAL A 126 -2.59 -3.00 23.42
C VAL A 126 -2.75 -4.34 22.68
N LYS A 127 -2.74 -4.31 21.34
CA LYS A 127 -3.03 -5.49 20.51
C LYS A 127 -1.80 -6.25 20.00
N GLN A 128 -0.59 -5.85 20.39
CA GLN A 128 0.60 -6.63 20.08
C GLN A 128 0.53 -7.99 20.79
N ALA A 129 0.73 -9.07 20.03
CA ALA A 129 0.75 -10.41 20.57
C ALA A 129 1.97 -10.68 21.46
N ALA A 130 1.89 -11.75 22.26
CA ALA A 130 2.97 -12.19 23.13
C ALA A 130 4.26 -12.51 22.38
N ASP A 131 4.20 -12.88 21.10
CA ASP A 131 5.35 -13.16 20.26
C ASP A 131 5.91 -11.94 19.49
N GLY A 132 5.28 -10.77 19.63
CA GLY A 132 5.70 -9.52 18.99
C GLY A 132 4.95 -9.14 17.73
N SER A 133 4.11 -10.01 17.20
CA SER A 133 3.33 -9.76 15.97
C SER A 133 2.00 -9.03 16.20
N TRP A 134 1.33 -8.66 15.11
CA TRP A 134 -0.03 -8.11 15.11
C TRP A 134 -0.96 -8.99 14.24
N PRO A 135 -1.64 -10.00 14.81
CA PRO A 135 -2.46 -10.92 14.02
C PRO A 135 -3.67 -10.21 13.39
N ALA A 136 -4.07 -10.66 12.20
CA ALA A 136 -5.31 -10.24 11.55
C ALA A 136 -6.53 -10.86 12.24
N VAL A 137 -7.68 -10.19 12.15
CA VAL A 137 -8.94 -10.71 12.71
C VAL A 137 -9.41 -11.93 11.93
N MET A 138 -9.36 -11.87 10.59
CA MET A 138 -9.73 -12.96 9.68
C MET A 138 -8.81 -12.96 8.46
N PRO A 139 -8.44 -14.14 7.90
CA PRO A 139 -7.66 -14.22 6.69
C PRO A 139 -8.51 -13.91 5.45
N ARG A 140 -8.14 -12.85 4.75
CA ARG A 140 -8.69 -12.34 3.49
C ARG A 140 -7.55 -12.08 2.49
N PRO A 141 -6.99 -13.14 1.88
CA PRO A 141 -5.86 -13.01 0.97
C PRO A 141 -6.20 -12.25 -0.33
N PRO A 142 -5.18 -11.66 -0.99
CA PRO A 142 -3.79 -11.60 -0.55
C PRO A 142 -3.52 -10.51 0.51
N SER A 143 -4.22 -9.39 0.47
CA SER A 143 -3.82 -8.15 1.16
C SER A 143 -4.25 -8.02 2.62
N GLU A 144 -5.13 -8.88 3.11
CA GLU A 144 -5.71 -8.77 4.46
C GLU A 144 -5.66 -10.12 5.18
N GLY A 145 -4.48 -10.62 5.51
CA GLY A 145 -4.35 -11.89 6.26
C GLY A 145 -2.94 -12.22 6.72
N SER A 146 -1.93 -11.62 6.08
CA SER A 146 -0.54 -11.78 6.48
C SER A 146 -0.25 -11.08 7.81
N ARG A 147 0.43 -11.82 8.70
CA ARG A 147 0.99 -11.27 9.93
C ARG A 147 2.17 -10.33 9.65
N PHE A 148 2.86 -10.55 8.53
CA PHE A 148 3.96 -9.68 8.10
C PHE A 148 3.43 -8.33 7.62
N THR A 149 2.34 -8.29 6.84
CA THR A 149 1.69 -7.03 6.45
C THR A 149 1.33 -6.18 7.66
N ASN A 150 0.62 -6.78 8.62
CA ASN A 150 0.26 -6.07 9.84
C ASN A 150 1.49 -5.64 10.66
N ALA A 151 2.50 -6.50 10.81
CA ALA A 151 3.72 -6.15 11.55
C ALA A 151 4.51 -5.02 10.89
N ALA A 152 4.68 -5.07 9.57
CA ALA A 152 5.36 -4.04 8.80
C ALA A 152 4.68 -2.68 8.96
N LEU A 153 3.36 -2.63 8.72
CA LEU A 153 2.59 -1.39 8.81
C LEU A 153 2.46 -0.88 10.25
N ALA A 154 2.32 -1.78 11.23
CA ALA A 154 2.32 -1.40 12.65
C ALA A 154 3.67 -0.78 13.05
N LEU A 155 4.79 -1.40 12.69
CA LEU A 155 6.12 -0.88 12.99
C LEU A 155 6.37 0.47 12.32
N ALA A 156 5.93 0.66 11.07
CA ALA A 156 5.99 1.95 10.39
C ALA A 156 5.16 3.01 11.12
N GLY A 157 3.92 2.70 11.51
CA GLY A 157 3.04 3.59 12.26
C GLY A 157 3.60 3.96 13.64
N LEU A 158 4.10 2.98 14.40
CA LEU A 158 4.77 3.20 15.69
C LEU A 158 6.02 4.06 15.53
N SER A 159 6.79 3.86 14.46
CA SER A 159 7.99 4.67 14.18
C SER A 159 7.64 6.12 13.84
N ARG A 160 6.55 6.33 13.09
CA ARG A 160 6.14 7.64 12.59
C ARG A 160 5.41 8.50 13.61
N TYR A 161 4.55 7.89 14.43
CA TYR A 161 3.60 8.59 15.30
C TYR A 161 3.79 8.28 16.79
N GLY A 162 4.59 7.26 17.13
CA GLY A 162 4.80 6.86 18.51
C GLY A 162 5.77 7.75 19.27
N ASP A 163 5.41 8.06 20.52
CA ASP A 163 6.37 8.50 21.53
C ASP A 163 7.38 7.38 21.77
N GLN A 164 8.66 7.64 21.49
CA GLN A 164 9.72 6.63 21.56
C GLN A 164 9.78 5.96 22.93
N THR A 165 9.57 6.71 24.02
CA THR A 165 9.60 6.16 25.38
C THR A 165 8.53 5.08 25.60
N LYS A 166 7.41 5.16 24.88
CA LYS A 166 6.29 4.21 24.96
C LYS A 166 6.39 3.07 23.96
N VAL A 167 6.89 3.36 22.75
CA VAL A 167 6.85 2.38 21.64
C VAL A 167 8.13 1.56 21.49
N SER A 168 9.25 1.94 22.10
CA SER A 168 10.55 1.27 21.91
C SER A 168 10.49 -0.25 22.20
N ALA A 169 9.85 -0.66 23.29
CA ALA A 169 9.73 -2.07 23.65
C ALA A 169 8.91 -2.86 22.62
N ALA A 170 7.76 -2.32 22.20
CA ALA A 170 6.91 -2.94 21.19
C ALA A 170 7.62 -3.02 19.83
N ARG A 171 8.34 -1.96 19.42
CA ARG A 171 9.14 -1.94 18.19
C ARG A 171 10.25 -3.00 18.21
N ALA A 172 11.00 -3.09 19.31
CA ALA A 172 12.05 -4.09 19.47
C ALA A 172 11.50 -5.52 19.37
N LYS A 173 10.35 -5.77 20.00
CA LYS A 173 9.68 -7.08 19.98
C LYS A 173 9.16 -7.45 18.58
N GLY A 174 8.55 -6.50 17.88
CA GLY A 174 8.09 -6.70 16.50
C GLY A 174 9.25 -6.93 15.53
N MET A 175 10.35 -6.22 15.71
CA MET A 175 11.58 -6.44 14.95
C MET A 175 12.16 -7.84 15.19
N ALA A 176 12.26 -8.27 16.45
CA ALA A 176 12.72 -9.61 16.79
C ALA A 176 11.83 -10.70 16.15
N TRP A 177 10.52 -10.47 16.12
CA TRP A 177 9.59 -11.35 15.41
C TRP A 177 9.86 -11.38 13.91
N LEU A 178 10.01 -10.24 13.23
CA LEU A 178 10.27 -10.16 11.78
C LEU A 178 11.54 -10.91 11.36
N ARG A 179 12.60 -10.84 12.17
CA ARG A 179 13.87 -11.55 11.92
C ARG A 179 13.73 -13.05 12.00
N LYS A 180 12.88 -13.55 12.92
CA LYS A 180 12.72 -14.99 13.21
C LYS A 180 11.63 -15.66 12.38
N ALA A 181 10.55 -14.94 12.08
CA ALA A 181 9.39 -15.50 11.38
C ALA A 181 9.77 -15.88 9.95
N LYS A 182 9.26 -17.03 9.49
CA LYS A 182 9.51 -17.54 8.13
C LYS A 182 8.35 -17.15 7.21
N PRO A 183 8.59 -16.41 6.12
CA PRO A 183 7.53 -16.04 5.19
C PRO A 183 7.05 -17.26 4.39
N VAL A 184 5.75 -17.43 4.24
CA VAL A 184 5.16 -18.59 3.56
C VAL A 184 4.80 -18.27 2.12
N ASP A 185 4.10 -17.17 1.89
CA ASP A 185 3.61 -16.75 0.57
C ASP A 185 4.24 -15.44 0.08
N HIS A 186 3.74 -14.91 -1.05
CA HIS A 186 4.25 -13.68 -1.64
C HIS A 186 4.06 -12.46 -0.73
N GLU A 187 2.88 -12.34 -0.12
CA GLU A 187 2.52 -11.22 0.76
C GLU A 187 3.50 -11.16 1.95
N ASP A 188 3.76 -12.31 2.58
CA ASP A 188 4.71 -12.40 3.69
C ASP A 188 6.12 -11.92 3.28
N ARG A 189 6.59 -12.32 2.10
CA ARG A 189 7.93 -11.98 1.60
C ARG A 189 8.06 -10.49 1.31
N VAL A 190 7.07 -9.92 0.65
CA VAL A 190 7.02 -8.49 0.33
C VAL A 190 7.10 -7.67 1.60
N PHE A 191 6.19 -7.92 2.56
CA PHE A 191 6.09 -7.08 3.75
C PHE A 191 7.22 -7.34 4.76
N ARG A 192 7.80 -8.54 4.78
CA ARG A 192 9.07 -8.78 5.48
C ARG A 192 10.18 -7.90 4.91
N LEU A 193 10.35 -7.90 3.58
CA LEU A 193 11.41 -7.12 2.92
C LEU A 193 11.23 -5.61 3.13
N MET A 194 10.01 -5.10 2.94
CA MET A 194 9.70 -3.69 3.18
C MET A 194 10.01 -3.28 4.63
N ALA A 195 9.57 -4.07 5.62
CA ALA A 195 9.81 -3.75 7.02
C ALA A 195 11.29 -3.76 7.40
N LEU A 196 12.06 -4.77 6.95
CA LEU A 196 13.50 -4.83 7.18
C LEU A 196 14.20 -3.62 6.56
N SER A 197 13.79 -3.22 5.35
CA SER A 197 14.33 -2.04 4.68
C SER A 197 14.02 -0.74 5.41
N ASP A 198 12.78 -0.52 5.82
CA ASP A 198 12.35 0.71 6.53
C ASP A 198 13.01 0.88 7.90
N LEU A 199 13.36 -0.24 8.53
CA LEU A 199 13.96 -0.26 9.86
C LEU A 199 15.50 -0.32 9.80
N GLY A 200 16.10 -0.26 8.61
CA GLY A 200 17.54 -0.26 8.42
C GLY A 200 18.23 -1.58 8.80
N ASP A 201 17.54 -2.71 8.66
CA ASP A 201 18.06 -4.05 8.93
C ASP A 201 18.71 -4.68 7.69
N ASP A 202 19.35 -5.85 7.86
CA ASP A 202 19.88 -6.61 6.72
C ASP A 202 18.73 -7.16 5.86
N THR A 203 18.70 -6.72 4.61
CA THR A 203 17.71 -7.11 3.61
C THR A 203 18.21 -8.19 2.66
N THR A 204 19.47 -8.63 2.76
CA THR A 204 20.13 -9.45 1.73
C THR A 204 19.41 -10.76 1.48
N GLU A 205 19.08 -11.50 2.53
CA GLU A 205 18.36 -12.78 2.43
C GLU A 205 16.95 -12.58 1.85
N ALA A 206 16.15 -11.67 2.42
CA ALA A 206 14.78 -11.41 2.00
C ALA A 206 14.70 -10.85 0.57
N ARG A 207 15.64 -9.98 0.17
CA ARG A 207 15.74 -9.42 -1.18
C ARG A 207 16.06 -10.51 -2.19
N ASN A 208 17.02 -11.39 -1.88
CA ASN A 208 17.39 -12.48 -2.77
C ASN A 208 16.26 -13.51 -2.91
N ASP A 209 15.54 -13.83 -1.81
CA ASP A 209 14.39 -14.74 -1.85
C ASP A 209 13.24 -14.19 -2.71
N LEU A 210 12.91 -12.90 -2.59
CA LEU A 210 11.87 -12.30 -3.42
C LEU A 210 12.32 -12.15 -4.88
N ALA A 211 13.58 -11.79 -5.13
CA ALA A 211 14.11 -11.61 -6.48
C ALA A 211 14.12 -12.91 -7.29
N ARG A 212 14.48 -14.06 -6.71
CA ARG A 212 14.54 -15.36 -7.41
C ARG A 212 13.17 -15.93 -7.82
N ARG A 213 12.07 -15.24 -7.50
CA ARG A 213 10.69 -15.68 -7.71
C ARG A 213 9.98 -14.93 -8.86
N GLN A 214 10.72 -14.17 -9.64
CA GLN A 214 10.20 -13.60 -10.88
C GLN A 214 9.96 -14.72 -11.89
N ASN A 215 8.81 -14.68 -12.56
CA ASN A 215 8.47 -15.56 -13.67
C ASN A 215 9.17 -15.10 -14.96
N ASP A 216 9.24 -15.98 -15.96
CA ASP A 216 9.89 -15.71 -17.25
C ASP A 216 9.27 -14.51 -18.01
N ASP A 217 7.99 -14.20 -17.77
CA ASP A 217 7.28 -13.08 -18.39
C ASP A 217 7.50 -11.72 -17.66
N GLY A 218 8.33 -11.73 -16.61
CA GLY A 218 8.64 -10.57 -15.77
C GLY A 218 7.73 -10.38 -14.56
N SER A 219 6.68 -11.19 -14.41
CA SER A 219 5.72 -11.09 -13.32
C SER A 219 6.16 -11.77 -12.02
N TRP A 220 5.44 -11.51 -10.93
CA TRP A 220 5.44 -12.34 -9.71
C TRP A 220 4.04 -12.91 -9.47
N SER A 221 3.99 -14.05 -8.79
CA SER A 221 2.75 -14.75 -8.45
C SER A 221 2.42 -14.59 -6.97
N GLN A 222 1.13 -14.47 -6.62
CA GLN A 222 0.70 -14.45 -5.20
C GLN A 222 1.05 -15.77 -4.47
N LEU A 223 1.01 -16.88 -5.21
CA LEU A 223 1.31 -18.23 -4.74
C LEU A 223 2.20 -18.93 -5.77
N ASP A 224 3.16 -19.73 -5.30
CA ASP A 224 4.21 -20.37 -6.13
C ASP A 224 3.69 -21.21 -7.31
N HIS A 225 2.44 -21.69 -7.24
CA HIS A 225 1.82 -22.55 -8.26
C HIS A 225 0.74 -21.82 -9.08
N GLN A 226 0.66 -20.49 -8.99
CA GLN A 226 -0.29 -19.68 -9.74
C GLN A 226 0.42 -18.86 -10.83
N PRO A 227 -0.28 -18.48 -11.90
CA PRO A 227 0.20 -17.45 -12.83
C PRO A 227 0.52 -16.15 -12.09
N GLY A 228 1.43 -15.37 -12.64
CA GLY A 228 1.72 -14.04 -12.12
C GLY A 228 0.56 -13.08 -12.32
N ASP A 229 0.49 -12.08 -11.45
CA ASP A 229 -0.52 -11.02 -11.55
C ASP A 229 0.05 -9.64 -11.20
N ALA A 230 -0.74 -8.61 -11.46
CA ALA A 230 -0.33 -7.23 -11.24
C ALA A 230 -0.14 -6.86 -9.76
N TYR A 231 -0.91 -7.46 -8.84
CA TYR A 231 -0.77 -7.19 -7.42
C TYR A 231 0.58 -7.69 -6.91
N ALA A 232 0.89 -8.96 -7.18
CA ALA A 232 2.14 -9.57 -6.76
C ALA A 232 3.35 -8.92 -7.46
N THR A 233 3.24 -8.65 -8.76
CA THR A 233 4.31 -7.97 -9.51
C THR A 233 4.59 -6.57 -8.98
N ALA A 234 3.56 -5.75 -8.79
CA ALA A 234 3.76 -4.37 -8.35
C ALA A 234 4.31 -4.28 -6.92
N THR A 235 3.80 -5.11 -6.00
CA THR A 235 4.31 -5.17 -4.63
C THR A 235 5.77 -5.64 -4.56
N ALA A 236 6.15 -6.62 -5.40
CA ALA A 236 7.54 -7.06 -5.51
C ALA A 236 8.47 -5.94 -5.99
N LEU A 237 8.05 -5.20 -7.03
CA LEU A 237 8.82 -4.09 -7.59
C LEU A 237 9.09 -3.00 -6.55
N VAL A 238 8.08 -2.60 -5.79
CA VAL A 238 8.24 -1.61 -4.71
C VAL A 238 9.19 -2.13 -3.63
N ALA A 239 8.97 -3.35 -3.12
CA ALA A 239 9.79 -3.92 -2.05
C ALA A 239 11.26 -4.10 -2.46
N LEU A 240 11.51 -4.62 -3.67
CA LEU A 240 12.86 -4.83 -4.20
C LEU A 240 13.58 -3.49 -4.41
N ARG A 241 12.91 -2.49 -4.99
CA ARG A 241 13.48 -1.15 -5.19
C ARG A 241 13.83 -0.48 -3.86
N GLN A 242 12.93 -0.55 -2.88
CA GLN A 242 13.14 -0.03 -1.54
C GLN A 242 14.39 -0.68 -0.88
N ALA A 243 14.58 -1.99 -1.08
CA ALA A 243 15.78 -2.72 -0.65
C ALA A 243 17.02 -2.52 -1.55
N GLY A 244 17.03 -1.50 -2.41
CA GLY A 244 18.17 -1.09 -3.22
C GLY A 244 18.39 -1.89 -4.52
N LYS A 245 17.47 -2.78 -4.92
CA LYS A 245 17.58 -3.51 -6.19
C LYS A 245 17.42 -2.54 -7.36
N LYS A 246 18.19 -2.78 -8.43
CA LYS A 246 18.16 -2.04 -9.71
C LYS A 246 18.38 -2.99 -10.89
N GLY A 247 18.19 -2.50 -12.10
CA GLY A 247 18.56 -3.18 -13.35
C GLY A 247 17.41 -3.91 -14.05
N ALA A 248 17.78 -4.75 -15.03
CA ALA A 248 16.87 -5.38 -15.99
C ALA A 248 15.71 -6.15 -15.35
N GLN A 249 15.94 -6.72 -14.16
CA GLN A 249 14.91 -7.46 -13.44
C GLN A 249 13.70 -6.59 -13.07
N LEU A 250 13.94 -5.37 -12.58
CA LEU A 250 12.86 -4.45 -12.26
C LEU A 250 12.20 -3.93 -13.54
N GLN A 251 12.97 -3.73 -14.61
CA GLN A 251 12.43 -3.32 -15.90
C GLN A 251 11.46 -4.35 -16.47
N ALA A 252 11.80 -5.65 -16.41
CA ALA A 252 10.91 -6.71 -16.88
C ALA A 252 9.55 -6.71 -16.15
N GLY A 253 9.54 -6.45 -14.84
CA GLY A 253 8.29 -6.30 -14.09
C GLY A 253 7.51 -5.03 -14.46
N ILE A 254 8.19 -3.92 -14.73
CA ILE A 254 7.55 -2.70 -15.24
C ILE A 254 6.92 -2.97 -16.62
N ASP A 255 7.63 -3.66 -17.51
CA ASP A 255 7.13 -4.03 -18.84
C ASP A 255 5.90 -4.95 -18.74
N TYR A 256 5.89 -5.89 -17.78
CA TYR A 256 4.70 -6.68 -17.46
C TYR A 256 3.52 -5.80 -17.05
N LEU A 257 3.71 -4.83 -16.15
CA LEU A 257 2.64 -3.91 -15.73
C LEU A 257 2.12 -3.10 -16.92
N LEU A 258 3.01 -2.55 -17.75
CA LEU A 258 2.61 -1.76 -18.93
C LEU A 258 1.76 -2.59 -19.91
N ARG A 259 2.14 -3.86 -20.15
CA ARG A 259 1.44 -4.75 -21.09
C ARG A 259 0.10 -5.24 -20.57
N THR A 260 -0.11 -5.25 -19.26
CA THR A 260 -1.32 -5.80 -18.61
C THR A 260 -2.29 -4.74 -18.11
N GLN A 261 -1.96 -3.45 -18.24
CA GLN A 261 -2.91 -2.38 -17.92
C GLN A 261 -4.06 -2.37 -18.93
N LEU A 262 -5.29 -2.27 -18.42
CA LEU A 262 -6.45 -2.03 -19.26
C LEU A 262 -6.48 -0.59 -19.79
N SER A 263 -7.24 -0.37 -20.87
CA SER A 263 -7.51 0.98 -21.41
C SER A 263 -8.13 1.92 -20.38
N SER A 264 -8.89 1.37 -19.42
CA SER A 264 -9.47 2.11 -18.29
C SER A 264 -8.44 2.55 -17.24
N GLY A 265 -7.17 2.14 -17.35
CA GLY A 265 -6.13 2.40 -16.36
C GLY A 265 -6.04 1.38 -15.23
N ALA A 266 -6.96 0.41 -15.18
CA ALA A 266 -7.00 -0.62 -14.15
C ALA A 266 -6.01 -1.76 -14.41
N TRP A 267 -5.59 -2.42 -13.32
CA TRP A 267 -5.06 -3.77 -13.36
C TRP A 267 -6.03 -4.73 -12.67
N LEU A 268 -6.50 -5.73 -13.41
CA LEU A 268 -7.43 -6.71 -12.87
C LEU A 268 -6.70 -7.81 -12.12
N VAL A 269 -7.17 -8.12 -10.92
CA VAL A 269 -6.73 -9.26 -10.13
C VAL A 269 -7.96 -9.99 -9.61
N THR A 270 -7.97 -11.32 -9.67
CA THR A 270 -9.12 -12.08 -9.19
C THR A 270 -9.05 -12.25 -7.68
N THR A 271 -10.15 -11.96 -6.98
CA THR A 271 -10.21 -12.16 -5.53
C THR A 271 -10.13 -13.64 -5.15
N ARG A 272 -9.36 -13.95 -4.11
CA ARG A 272 -9.33 -15.25 -3.43
C ARG A 272 -10.09 -15.23 -2.10
N SER A 273 -10.66 -14.09 -1.75
CA SER A 273 -11.39 -13.86 -0.50
C SER A 273 -12.90 -13.98 -0.70
N ARG A 274 -13.58 -14.54 0.30
CA ARG A 274 -15.04 -14.54 0.35
C ARG A 274 -15.55 -13.14 0.77
N PRO A 275 -16.51 -12.55 0.05
CA PRO A 275 -17.03 -11.23 0.40
C PRO A 275 -17.79 -11.29 1.72
N VAL A 276 -17.58 -10.27 2.56
CA VAL A 276 -18.30 -10.09 3.85
C VAL A 276 -19.14 -8.82 3.88
N GLN A 277 -18.89 -7.88 2.96
CA GLN A 277 -19.66 -6.64 2.83
C GLN A 277 -20.62 -6.72 1.64
N THR A 278 -21.76 -6.04 1.76
CA THR A 278 -22.69 -5.86 0.64
C THR A 278 -21.96 -5.21 -0.53
N PHE A 279 -22.12 -5.78 -1.72
CA PHE A 279 -21.54 -5.21 -2.93
C PHE A 279 -22.08 -3.80 -3.18
N PHE A 280 -21.22 -2.94 -3.72
CA PHE A 280 -21.58 -1.68 -4.34
C PHE A 280 -20.62 -1.45 -5.50
N ASP A 281 -21.05 -0.71 -6.53
CA ASP A 281 -20.16 -0.36 -7.63
C ASP A 281 -19.27 0.82 -7.20
N ASN A 282 -17.95 0.59 -7.16
CA ASN A 282 -16.94 1.61 -6.85
C ASN A 282 -16.26 2.18 -8.11
N GLY A 283 -16.85 1.92 -9.29
CA GLY A 283 -16.33 2.29 -10.59
C GLY A 283 -15.22 1.38 -11.11
N ASP A 284 -14.95 0.24 -10.47
CA ASP A 284 -13.90 -0.71 -10.88
C ASP A 284 -14.33 -1.85 -11.79
N PRO A 285 -13.62 -2.05 -12.92
CA PRO A 285 -13.97 -3.09 -13.88
C PRO A 285 -13.75 -4.50 -13.34
N GLY A 286 -13.16 -4.66 -12.14
CA GLY A 286 -12.97 -5.94 -11.48
C GLY A 286 -14.25 -6.61 -11.00
N GLY A 287 -15.41 -5.94 -11.04
CA GLY A 287 -16.69 -6.52 -10.61
C GLY A 287 -16.60 -7.08 -9.18
N LYS A 288 -16.82 -8.39 -8.99
CA LYS A 288 -16.66 -9.04 -7.68
C LYS A 288 -15.24 -8.94 -7.10
N SER A 289 -14.24 -8.70 -7.94
CA SER A 289 -12.83 -8.54 -7.56
C SER A 289 -12.41 -7.07 -7.44
N GLN A 290 -13.34 -6.11 -7.54
CA GLN A 290 -13.05 -4.68 -7.55
C GLN A 290 -12.11 -4.22 -6.43
N PHE A 291 -12.20 -4.81 -5.23
CA PHE A 291 -11.38 -4.39 -4.10
C PHE A 291 -9.89 -4.75 -4.28
N ILE A 292 -9.59 -5.96 -4.74
CA ILE A 292 -8.21 -6.37 -4.98
C ILE A 292 -7.67 -5.77 -6.29
N SER A 293 -8.49 -5.61 -7.33
CA SER A 293 -8.10 -4.91 -8.56
C SER A 293 -7.77 -3.43 -8.32
N PHE A 294 -8.56 -2.76 -7.47
CA PHE A 294 -8.30 -1.39 -7.08
C PHE A 294 -6.97 -1.28 -6.30
N LEU A 295 -6.73 -2.19 -5.36
CA LEU A 295 -5.47 -2.24 -4.63
C LEU A 295 -4.26 -2.58 -5.53
N ALA A 296 -4.42 -3.51 -6.47
CA ALA A 296 -3.42 -3.84 -7.47
C ALA A 296 -3.07 -2.62 -8.34
N THR A 297 -4.09 -1.86 -8.75
CA THR A 297 -3.91 -0.59 -9.47
C THR A 297 -3.12 0.42 -8.64
N GLY A 298 -3.41 0.53 -7.34
CA GLY A 298 -2.66 1.38 -6.41
C GLY A 298 -1.17 1.02 -6.34
N TRP A 299 -0.85 -0.27 -6.18
CA TRP A 299 0.53 -0.72 -6.14
C TRP A 299 1.23 -0.55 -7.48
N ALA A 300 0.55 -0.84 -8.60
CA ALA A 300 1.09 -0.69 -9.93
C ALA A 300 1.44 0.78 -10.23
N VAL A 301 0.54 1.72 -9.92
CA VAL A 301 0.80 3.16 -10.05
C VAL A 301 1.99 3.58 -9.20
N ARG A 302 2.08 3.13 -7.95
CA ARG A 302 3.24 3.40 -7.09
C ARG A 302 4.54 2.87 -7.71
N ALA A 303 4.55 1.62 -8.17
CA ALA A 303 5.71 1.00 -8.79
C ALA A 303 6.18 1.74 -10.06
N LEU A 304 5.24 2.26 -10.85
CA LEU A 304 5.49 3.05 -12.05
C LEU A 304 6.04 4.45 -11.70
N LEU A 305 5.43 5.17 -10.76
CA LEU A 305 5.91 6.48 -10.30
C LEU A 305 7.34 6.37 -9.76
N GLU A 306 7.62 5.37 -8.93
CA GLU A 306 8.97 5.12 -8.40
C GLU A 306 9.99 4.61 -9.44
N SER A 307 9.54 4.24 -10.65
CA SER A 307 10.42 3.87 -11.76
C SER A 307 10.81 5.06 -12.64
N MET A 308 10.13 6.20 -12.48
CA MET A 308 10.45 7.41 -13.22
C MET A 308 11.76 8.04 -12.71
N PRO A 309 12.48 8.79 -13.57
CA PRO A 309 13.71 9.50 -13.20
C PRO A 309 13.52 10.53 -12.08
#